data_AF-A0A3D2M6Q6-F1
#
_entry.id   AF-A0A3D2M6Q6-F1
#
_cell.length_a   1.000
_cell.length_b   1.000
_cell.length_c   1.000
_cell.angle_alpha   90.00
_cell.angle_beta   90.00
_cell.angle_gamma   90.00
#
_symmetry.space_group_name_H-M   'P 1'
#
loop_
_entity.id
_entity.type
_entity.pdbx_description
1 polymer ?
#
loop_
_entity_poly.entity_id
_entity_poly.type
_entity_poly.pdbx_seq_one_letter_code
_entity_poly.pdbx_strand_id
1 'polypeptide(L)' 'MFKLTATALACALSLGIAGLAQAADPILIKFSHVVADNTPKGQGANLFKKLVEERLPGKVEVQVYPNSSLFGDGKE' A
#
# COMPACT_ATOMS: atom_id res chain seq x y z
N MET A 1 -42.31 -23.98 14.23
CA MET A 1 -40.89 -23.97 14.68
C MET A 1 -39.90 -23.82 13.52
N PHE A 2 -40.11 -24.47 12.37
CA PHE A 2 -39.25 -24.32 11.16
C PHE A 2 -39.13 -22.90 10.59
N LYS A 3 -40.15 -22.05 10.76
CA LYS A 3 -40.11 -20.66 10.25
C LYS A 3 -39.18 -19.73 11.05
N LEU A 4 -39.01 -20.01 12.35
CA LEU A 4 -38.15 -19.23 13.26
C LEU A 4 -36.66 -19.60 13.08
N THR A 5 -36.37 -20.85 12.76
CA THR A 5 -35.00 -21.30 12.46
C THR A 5 -34.53 -20.79 11.10
N ALA A 6 -35.42 -20.70 10.10
CA ALA A 6 -35.10 -20.14 8.79
C ALA A 6 -34.77 -18.62 8.83
N THR A 7 -35.51 -17.84 9.62
CA THR A 7 -35.21 -16.41 9.82
C THR A 7 -33.94 -16.17 10.64
N ALA A 8 -33.68 -16.99 11.66
CA ALA A 8 -32.43 -16.91 12.43
C ALA A 8 -31.19 -17.18 11.56
N LEU A 9 -31.28 -18.16 10.65
CA LEU A 9 -30.19 -18.48 9.72
C LEU A 9 -29.95 -17.38 8.69
N ALA A 10 -31.01 -16.72 8.20
CA ALA A 10 -30.89 -15.58 7.29
C ALA A 10 -30.21 -14.36 7.95
N CYS A 11 -30.53 -14.06 9.21
CA CYS A 11 -29.86 -12.99 9.96
C CYS A 11 -28.39 -13.30 10.24
N ALA A 12 -28.05 -14.55 10.54
CA ALA A 12 -26.67 -14.98 10.75
C ALA A 12 -25.82 -14.86 9.47
N LEU A 13 -26.39 -15.16 8.30
CA LEU A 13 -25.72 -14.96 7.01
C LEU A 13 -25.48 -13.48 6.69
N SER A 14 -26.44 -12.59 7.00
CA SER A 14 -26.30 -11.16 6.73
C SER A 14 -25.19 -10.50 7.55
N LEU A 15 -24.89 -11.00 8.75
CA LEU A 15 -23.79 -10.52 9.60
C LEU A 15 -22.41 -11.02 9.11
N GLY A 16 -22.36 -12.16 8.42
CA GLY A 16 -21.12 -12.73 7.88
C GLY A 16 -20.55 -11.94 6.69
N ILE A 17 -21.41 -11.29 5.90
CA ILE A 17 -20.99 -10.52 4.71
C ILE A 17 -20.51 -9.11 5.10
N ALA A 18 -21.08 -8.52 6.16
CA ALA A 18 -20.70 -7.19 6.65
C ALA A 18 -19.29 -7.13 7.27
N GLY A 19 -18.70 -8.29 7.60
CA GLY A 19 -17.35 -8.40 8.19
C GLY A 19 -16.20 -8.43 7.18
N LEU A 20 -16.48 -8.48 5.87
CA LEU A 20 -15.44 -8.41 4.83
C LEU A 20 -15.04 -6.93 4.62
N ALA A 21 -14.39 -6.35 5.62
CA ALA A 21 -13.67 -5.10 5.42
C ALA A 21 -12.53 -5.37 4.43
N GLN A 22 -12.74 -5.03 3.17
CA GLN A 22 -11.71 -5.11 2.14
C GLN A 22 -10.63 -4.10 2.51
N ALA A 23 -9.44 -4.60 2.87
CA ALA A 23 -8.31 -3.72 3.15
C ALA A 23 -8.06 -2.84 1.92
N ALA A 24 -7.95 -1.53 2.14
CA ALA A 24 -7.61 -0.62 1.06
C ALA A 24 -6.25 -1.01 0.48
N ASP A 25 -6.10 -0.85 -0.85
CA ASP A 25 -4.82 -1.11 -1.51
C ASP A 25 -3.71 -0.24 -0.90
N PRO A 26 -2.46 -0.76 -0.80
CA PRO A 26 -1.34 0.03 -0.30
C PRO A 26 -1.11 1.30 -1.13
N ILE A 27 -0.74 2.38 -0.46
CA ILE A 27 -0.32 3.61 -1.13
C ILE A 27 1.02 3.36 -1.82
N LEU A 28 1.07 3.55 -3.14
CA LEU A 28 2.30 3.42 -3.91
C LEU A 28 2.99 4.78 -4.10
N ILE A 29 4.18 4.93 -3.52
CA ILE A 29 5.06 6.09 -3.73
C ILE A 29 6.10 5.74 -4.79
N LYS A 30 6.01 6.36 -5.97
CA LYS A 30 7.05 6.31 -7.00
C LYS A 30 8.03 7.46 -6.80
N PHE A 31 9.14 7.18 -6.12
CA PHE A 31 10.14 8.18 -5.77
C PHE A 31 11.18 8.29 -6.90
N SER A 32 11.10 9.33 -7.73
CA SER A 32 12.09 9.60 -8.79
C SER A 32 13.21 10.54 -8.32
N HIS A 33 14.44 10.29 -8.77
CA HIS A 33 15.54 11.24 -8.61
C HIS A 33 16.61 11.18 -9.70
N VAL A 34 17.31 12.30 -9.91
CA VAL A 34 18.26 12.49 -11.03
C VAL A 34 19.65 11.88 -10.87
N VAL A 35 20.02 11.43 -9.67
CA VAL A 35 21.36 10.90 -9.38
C VAL A 35 21.40 9.38 -9.23
N ALA A 36 22.60 8.80 -9.14
CA ALA A 36 22.82 7.37 -8.92
C ALA A 36 22.57 6.93 -7.46
N ASP A 37 22.34 5.63 -7.25
CA ASP A 37 22.00 5.04 -5.94
C ASP A 37 23.09 5.19 -4.87
N ASN A 38 24.36 5.19 -5.27
CA ASN A 38 25.50 5.29 -4.36
C ASN A 38 25.79 6.73 -3.89
N THR A 39 25.06 7.72 -4.39
CA THR A 39 25.18 9.12 -3.95
C THR A 39 24.46 9.34 -2.62
N PRO A 40 24.75 10.42 -1.88
CA PRO A 40 24.02 10.71 -0.64
C PRO A 40 22.50 10.79 -0.81
N LYS A 41 22.01 11.31 -1.94
CA LYS A 41 20.57 11.37 -2.24
C LYS A 41 20.00 9.99 -2.57
N GLY A 42 20.72 9.17 -3.33
CA GLY A 42 20.32 7.79 -3.62
C GLY A 42 20.27 6.92 -2.35
N GLN A 43 21.27 7.04 -1.48
CA GLN A 43 21.28 6.38 -0.18
C GLN A 43 20.14 6.86 0.72
N GLY A 44 19.84 8.16 0.71
CA GLY A 44 18.69 8.73 1.42
C GLY A 44 17.35 8.19 0.92
N ALA A 45 17.15 8.09 -0.40
CA ALA A 45 15.94 7.51 -0.99
C ALA A 45 15.76 6.03 -0.61
N ASN A 46 16.85 5.25 -0.62
CA ASN A 46 16.84 3.85 -0.21
C ASN A 46 16.58 3.68 1.29
N LEU A 47 17.14 4.56 2.14
CA LEU A 47 16.82 4.58 3.56
C LEU A 47 15.35 4.93 3.82
N PHE A 48 14.81 5.92 3.08
CA PHE A 48 13.39 6.27 3.16
C PHE A 48 12.50 5.07 2.84
N LYS A 49 12.76 4.37 1.71
CA LYS A 49 12.07 3.14 1.35
C LYS A 49 12.07 2.13 2.49
N LYS A 50 13.26 1.81 3.02
CA LYS A 50 13.43 0.85 4.12
C LYS A 50 12.60 1.23 5.36
N LEU A 51 12.68 2.49 5.79
CA LEU A 51 11.97 2.95 6.98
C LEU A 51 10.45 2.97 6.80
N VAL A 52 9.95 3.19 5.58
CA VAL A 52 8.52 3.10 5.27
C VAL A 52 8.05 1.65 5.35
N GLU A 53 8.78 0.72 4.74
CA GLU A 53 8.46 -0.72 4.80
C GLU A 53 8.43 -1.23 6.24
N GLU A 54 9.37 -0.79 7.08
CA GLU A 54 9.44 -1.15 8.51
C GLU A 54 8.30 -0.56 9.34
N ARG A 55 7.90 0.69 9.07
CA ARG A 55 6.96 1.44 9.92
C ARG A 55 5.51 1.39 9.45
N LEU A 56 5.28 1.11 8.18
CA LEU A 56 3.96 1.13 7.53
C LEU A 56 3.70 -0.16 6.72
N PRO A 57 3.92 -1.35 7.31
CA PRO A 57 3.79 -2.61 6.59
C PRO A 57 2.37 -2.81 6.06
N GLY A 58 2.27 -3.17 4.79
CA GLY A 58 0.98 -3.39 4.11
C GLY A 58 0.15 -2.13 3.89
N LYS A 59 0.64 -0.94 4.28
CA LYS A 59 -0.04 0.34 4.09
C LYS A 59 0.60 1.19 3.01
N VAL A 60 1.93 1.15 2.90
CA VAL A 60 2.68 1.96 1.93
C VAL A 60 3.80 1.13 1.30
N GLU A 61 3.93 1.24 -0.02
CA GLU A 61 5.04 0.69 -0.81
C GLU A 61 5.83 1.84 -1.44
N VAL A 62 7.16 1.76 -1.41
CA VAL A 62 8.04 2.75 -2.04
C VAL A 62 8.87 2.10 -3.13
N GLN A 63 8.75 2.64 -4.34
CA GLN A 63 9.59 2.27 -5.49
C GLN A 63 10.51 3.43 -5.82
N VAL A 64 11.83 3.19 -5.77
CA VAL A 64 12.87 4.19 -6.04
C VAL A 64 13.31 4.08 -7.49
N TYR A 65 13.32 5.21 -8.19
CA TYR A 65 13.69 5.34 -9.60
C TYR A 65 14.89 6.30 -9.73
N PRO A 66 16.14 5.78 -9.75
CA PRO A 66 17.34 6.60 -9.84
C PRO A 66 17.62 7.06 -11.28
N ASN A 67 18.63 7.90 -11.45
CA ASN A 67 19.14 8.37 -12.76
C ASN A 67 18.06 8.92 -13.70
N SER A 68 17.04 9.60 -13.16
CA SER A 68 15.90 10.11 -13.92
C SER A 68 15.18 9.05 -14.76
N SER A 69 15.24 7.77 -14.35
CA SER A 69 14.65 6.65 -15.09
C SER A 69 13.13 6.74 -15.21
N LEU A 70 12.47 7.47 -14.31
CA LEU A 70 11.04 7.76 -14.37
C LEU A 70 10.76 9.22 -14.76
N PHE A 71 11.33 10.17 -14.01
CA PHE A 71 11.22 11.61 -14.28
C PHE A 71 12.56 12.32 -14.03
N GLY A 72 12.89 13.31 -14.86
CA GLY A 72 14.03 14.22 -14.67
C GLY A 72 13.58 15.64 -14.34
N ASP A 73 14.51 16.50 -13.92
CA ASP A 73 14.18 17.88 -13.55
C ASP A 73 13.52 18.64 -14.72
N GLY A 74 12.35 19.25 -14.45
CA GLY A 74 11.59 20.02 -15.45
C GLY A 74 10.84 19.16 -16.46
N LYS A 75 10.64 17.87 -16.16
CA LYS A 75 9.88 16.91 -16.98
C LYS A 75 8.85 16.13 -16.17
N GLU A 76 8.45 16.67 -15.02
CA GLU A 76 7.36 16.19 -14.17
C GLU A 76 5.98 16.15 -14.87
#